data_AF-A0A8T5ICK9-F1
#
_entry.id   AF-A0A8T5ICK9-F1
#
_cell.length_a   1.000
_cell.length_b   1.000
_cell.length_c   1.000
_cell.angle_alpha   90.00
_cell.angle_beta   90.00
_cell.angle_gamma   90.00
#
_symmetry.space_group_name_H-M   'P 1'
#
loop_
_entity.id
_entity.type
_entity.pdbx_description
1 polymer ?
#
loop_
_entity_poly.entity_id
_entity_poly.type
_entity_poly.pdbx_seq_one_letter_code
_entity_poly.pdbx_strand_id
1 'polypeptide(L)'
;MSVLFQHALDLAWSDGRLSKRGAILLENLQEILELSDFQRSVIEEKHHLQVIPHLIPRGFGSGASTLDQWVASLMDLDDELPRYLVSMGRQSLQTGISKQAWIEVFAAAERMKCEFEFARGVWEPQFEVEILVWPEALDPIAKSLGLLLEEE
;
A
#
# COMPACT_ATOMS: atom_id res chain seq x y z
N MET A 1 10.55 -0.60 -0.40
CA MET A 1 9.89 0.68 -0.06
C MET A 1 8.46 0.36 0.30
N SER A 2 7.89 0.95 1.35
CA SER A 2 6.52 0.63 1.77
C SER A 2 5.51 1.27 0.82
N VAL A 3 4.93 0.46 -0.07
CA VAL A 3 3.83 0.85 -0.98
C VAL A 3 2.65 1.44 -0.20
N LEU A 4 2.39 0.91 1.00
CA LEU A 4 1.31 1.36 1.88
C LEU A 4 1.54 2.80 2.38
N PHE A 5 2.76 3.11 2.82
CA PHE A 5 3.06 4.47 3.32
C PHE A 5 3.09 5.50 2.18
N GLN A 6 3.56 5.09 0.99
CA GLN A 6 3.46 5.92 -0.21
C GLN A 6 2.00 6.28 -0.52
N HIS A 7 1.11 5.28 -0.54
CA HIS A 7 -0.32 5.54 -0.77
C HIS A 7 -0.94 6.42 0.32
N ALA A 8 -0.54 6.23 1.58
CA ALA A 8 -0.99 7.08 2.68
C ALA A 8 -0.61 8.55 2.47
N LEU A 9 0.59 8.83 1.93
CA LEU A 9 0.98 10.17 1.54
C LEU A 9 0.09 10.70 0.41
N ASP A 10 -0.16 9.90 -0.63
CA ASP A 10 -1.03 10.30 -1.74
C ASP A 10 -2.43 10.71 -1.24
N LEU A 11 -3.00 9.95 -0.28
CA LEU A 11 -4.27 10.27 0.36
C LEU A 11 -4.18 11.53 1.23
N ALA A 12 -3.14 11.66 2.05
CA ALA A 12 -2.95 12.80 2.95
C ALA A 12 -2.81 14.13 2.18
N TRP A 13 -2.22 14.06 0.98
CA TRP A 13 -1.96 15.18 0.09
C TRP A 13 -2.95 15.30 -1.06
N SER A 14 -4.05 14.52 -1.06
CA SER A 14 -4.93 14.36 -2.22
C SER A 14 -5.56 15.67 -2.74
N ASP A 15 -5.70 16.69 -1.87
CA ASP A 15 -6.23 18.01 -2.23
C ASP A 15 -5.14 19.09 -2.29
N GLY A 16 -3.87 18.72 -2.23
CA GLY A 16 -2.72 19.61 -2.29
C GLY A 16 -2.33 20.27 -0.97
N ARG A 17 -2.96 19.90 0.16
CA ARG A 17 -2.55 20.41 1.49
C ARG A 17 -2.57 19.32 2.55
N LEU A 18 -1.48 19.19 3.28
CA LEU A 18 -1.45 18.37 4.49
C LEU A 18 -2.09 19.11 5.67
N SER A 19 -3.15 18.53 6.25
CA SER A 19 -3.72 19.02 7.51
C SER A 19 -2.99 18.46 8.73
N LYS A 20 -3.13 19.13 9.89
CA LYS A 20 -2.57 18.62 11.17
C LYS A 20 -3.06 17.20 11.49
N ARG A 21 -4.33 16.90 11.22
CA ARG A 21 -4.90 15.56 11.42
C ARG A 21 -4.25 14.55 10.47
N GLY A 22 -4.07 14.90 9.20
CA GLY A 22 -3.37 14.05 8.23
C GLY A 22 -1.94 13.73 8.67
N ALA A 23 -1.20 14.73 9.16
CA ALA A 23 0.14 14.52 9.69
C ALA A 23 0.16 13.52 10.86
N ILE A 24 -0.75 13.67 11.84
CA ILE A 24 -0.86 12.73 12.97
C ILE A 24 -1.20 11.31 12.50
N LEU A 25 -2.08 11.15 11.50
CA LEU A 25 -2.41 9.84 10.94
C LEU A 25 -1.19 9.18 10.27
N LEU A 26 -0.34 9.97 9.59
CA LEU A 26 0.91 9.47 9.03
C LEU A 26 1.92 9.06 10.11
N GLU A 27 2.02 9.81 11.22
CA GLU A 27 2.83 9.39 12.38
C GLU A 27 2.36 8.04 12.92
N ASN A 28 1.06 7.91 13.18
CA ASN A 28 0.48 6.66 13.68
C ASN A 28 0.72 5.50 12.71
N LEU A 29 0.57 5.73 11.40
CA LEU A 29 0.82 4.71 10.40
C LEU A 29 2.30 4.32 10.31
N GLN A 30 3.23 5.26 10.51
CA GLN A 30 4.66 4.95 10.60
C GLN A 30 4.92 3.94 11.73
N GLU A 31 4.31 4.16 12.90
CA GLU A 31 4.41 3.26 14.06
C GLU A 31 3.81 1.89 13.75
N ILE A 32 2.60 1.84 13.17
CA ILE A 32 1.91 0.59 12.77
C ILE A 32 2.77 -0.23 11.81
N LEU A 33 3.39 0.42 10.82
CA LEU A 33 4.22 -0.24 9.82
C LEU A 33 5.67 -0.46 10.30
N GLU A 34 6.00 -0.10 11.54
CA GLU A 34 7.31 -0.20 12.16
C GLU A 34 8.43 0.47 11.32
N LEU A 35 8.10 1.58 10.65
CA LEU A 35 9.05 2.29 9.80
C LEU A 35 9.98 3.16 10.65
N SER A 36 11.29 3.07 10.39
CA SER A 36 12.23 4.02 11.01
C SER A 36 12.12 5.40 10.36
N ASP A 37 12.55 6.44 11.08
CA ASP A 37 12.56 7.81 10.57
C ASP A 37 13.35 7.93 9.25
N PHE A 38 14.45 7.18 9.13
CA PHE A 38 15.23 7.12 7.89
C PHE A 38 14.45 6.47 6.74
N GLN A 39 13.73 5.36 7.01
CA GLN A 39 12.90 4.72 5.98
C GLN A 39 11.77 5.63 5.53
N ARG A 40 11.12 6.30 6.49
CA ARG A 40 10.08 7.28 6.22
C ARG A 40 10.62 8.45 5.39
N SER A 41 11.75 9.04 5.77
CA SER A 41 12.31 10.19 5.07
C SER A 41 12.62 9.88 3.60
N VAL A 42 13.12 8.68 3.31
CA VAL A 42 13.38 8.23 1.92
C VAL A 42 12.09 8.14 1.11
N ILE A 43 11.00 7.65 1.70
CA ILE A 43 9.69 7.55 1.04
C ILE A 43 9.11 8.96 0.81
N GLU A 44 9.15 9.82 1.82
CA GLU A 44 8.66 11.20 1.74
C GLU A 44 9.43 12.04 0.71
N GLU A 45 10.76 11.90 0.64
CA GLU A 45 11.59 12.57 -0.37
C GLU A 45 11.18 12.14 -1.78
N LYS A 46 10.99 10.82 -2.00
CA LYS A 46 10.51 10.31 -3.29
C LYS A 46 9.13 10.87 -3.65
N HIS A 47 8.17 10.84 -2.72
CA HIS A 47 6.84 11.42 -2.92
C HIS A 47 6.93 12.93 -3.21
N HIS A 48 7.76 13.68 -2.49
CA HIS A 48 7.95 15.11 -2.71
C HIS A 48 8.53 15.42 -4.10
N LEU A 49 9.41 14.58 -4.63
CA LEU A 49 9.99 14.79 -5.96
C LEU A 49 9.05 14.37 -7.10
N GLN A 50 8.17 13.40 -6.86
CA GLN A 50 7.37 12.76 -7.92
C GLN A 50 5.90 13.19 -7.94
N VAL A 51 5.32 13.58 -6.80
CA VAL A 51 3.87 13.81 -6.67
C VAL A 51 3.57 15.27 -6.39
N ILE A 52 4.21 15.84 -5.36
CA ILE A 52 3.94 17.21 -4.90
C ILE A 52 4.03 18.28 -6.01
N PRO A 53 4.98 18.25 -6.97
CA PRO A 53 5.06 19.26 -8.03
C PRO A 53 3.84 19.31 -8.95
N HIS A 54 3.03 18.25 -8.95
CA HIS A 54 1.86 18.09 -9.82
C HIS A 54 0.54 18.29 -9.07
N LEU A 55 0.56 18.52 -7.76
CA LEU A 55 -0.65 18.71 -6.97
C LEU A 55 -1.29 20.08 -7.22
N ILE A 56 -2.61 20.12 -7.08
CA ILE A 56 -3.39 21.36 -7.14
C ILE A 56 -2.90 22.28 -6.00
N PRO A 57 -2.57 23.56 -6.24
CA PRO A 57 -1.98 24.44 -5.22
C PRO A 57 -2.89 24.76 -4.03
N ARG A 58 -4.18 24.38 -4.07
CA ARG A 58 -5.22 24.80 -3.12
C ARG A 58 -6.20 23.68 -2.82
N GLY A 59 -6.12 23.18 -1.59
CA GLY A 59 -7.15 22.36 -0.94
C GLY A 59 -7.56 22.93 0.42
N PHE A 60 -8.34 22.15 1.18
CA PHE A 60 -8.72 22.44 2.56
C PHE A 60 -8.04 21.50 3.57
N GLY A 61 -7.21 20.57 3.10
CA GLY A 61 -6.62 19.50 3.88
C GLY A 61 -7.63 18.39 4.21
N SER A 62 -8.58 18.13 3.31
CA SER A 62 -9.64 17.13 3.50
C SER A 62 -9.17 15.69 3.32
N GLY A 63 -7.97 15.48 2.78
CA GLY A 63 -7.38 14.14 2.58
C GLY A 63 -7.25 13.31 3.86
N ALA A 64 -7.23 13.97 5.04
CA ALA A 64 -7.19 13.28 6.33
C ALA A 64 -8.39 12.35 6.57
N SER A 65 -9.59 12.70 6.10
CA SER A 65 -10.76 11.82 6.27
C SER A 65 -10.64 10.56 5.41
N THR A 66 -10.15 10.70 4.18
CA THR A 66 -9.93 9.57 3.26
C THR A 66 -8.81 8.67 3.76
N LEU A 67 -7.70 9.25 4.23
CA LEU A 67 -6.60 8.51 4.86
C LEU A 67 -7.09 7.71 6.06
N ASP A 68 -7.85 8.34 6.97
CA ASP A 68 -8.37 7.67 8.17
C ASP A 68 -9.28 6.49 7.81
N GLN A 69 -10.19 6.69 6.85
CA GLN A 69 -11.07 5.64 6.36
C GLN A 69 -10.29 4.48 5.72
N TRP A 70 -9.28 4.78 4.92
CA TRP A 70 -8.44 3.75 4.29
C TRP A 70 -7.63 2.97 5.33
N VAL A 71 -7.00 3.65 6.30
CA VAL A 71 -6.26 2.98 7.39
C VAL A 71 -7.20 2.08 8.20
N ALA A 72 -8.39 2.56 8.58
CA ALA A 72 -9.37 1.74 9.28
C ALA A 72 -9.77 0.51 8.46
N SER A 73 -10.06 0.69 7.18
CA SER A 73 -10.43 -0.42 6.28
C SER A 73 -9.31 -1.44 6.11
N LEU A 74 -8.04 -0.99 6.11
CA LEU A 74 -6.87 -1.88 6.04
C LEU A 74 -6.71 -2.68 7.33
N MET A 75 -6.87 -2.05 8.49
CA MET A 75 -6.77 -2.72 9.79
C MET A 75 -7.91 -3.70 10.05
N ASP A 76 -9.10 -3.44 9.50
CA ASP A 76 -10.25 -4.34 9.61
C ASP A 76 -10.08 -5.66 8.84
N LEU A 77 -9.05 -5.79 8.01
CA LEU A 77 -8.77 -7.02 7.25
C LEU A 77 -8.09 -8.12 8.06
N ASP A 78 -7.60 -7.84 9.28
CA ASP A 78 -6.75 -8.67 10.13
C ASP A 78 -6.71 -10.18 9.77
N ASP A 79 -7.82 -10.91 9.99
CA ASP A 79 -7.91 -12.36 9.77
C ASP A 79 -7.93 -12.79 8.27
N GLU A 80 -8.44 -11.94 7.39
CA GLU A 80 -8.62 -12.23 5.96
C GLU A 80 -7.44 -11.74 5.10
N LEU A 81 -6.64 -10.79 5.60
CA LEU A 81 -5.48 -10.23 4.91
C LEU A 81 -4.52 -11.31 4.38
N PRO A 82 -4.16 -12.36 5.15
CA PRO A 82 -3.26 -13.39 4.65
C PRO A 82 -3.84 -14.12 3.44
N ARG A 83 -5.16 -14.41 3.42
CA ARG A 83 -5.83 -15.07 2.29
C ARG A 83 -5.78 -14.21 1.04
N TYR A 84 -6.02 -12.90 1.16
CA TYR A 84 -5.91 -11.99 0.02
C TYR A 84 -4.48 -11.94 -0.53
N LEU A 85 -3.46 -11.85 0.33
CA LEU A 85 -2.07 -11.79 -0.12
C LEU A 85 -1.59 -13.06 -0.81
N VAL A 86 -2.00 -14.25 -0.34
CA VAL A 86 -1.74 -15.51 -1.08
C VAL A 86 -2.36 -15.43 -2.48
N SER A 87 -3.63 -14.99 -2.56
CA SER A 87 -4.37 -14.89 -3.81
C SER A 87 -3.73 -13.91 -4.80
N MET A 88 -3.36 -12.72 -4.32
CA MET A 88 -2.67 -11.70 -5.12
C MET A 88 -1.30 -12.19 -5.58
N GLY A 89 -0.55 -12.90 -4.72
CA GLY A 89 0.69 -13.56 -5.09
C GLY A 89 0.49 -14.53 -6.26
N ARG A 90 -0.53 -15.39 -6.18
CA ARG A 90 -0.85 -16.34 -7.25
C ARG A 90 -1.25 -15.64 -8.54
N GLN A 91 -2.11 -14.63 -8.47
CA GLN A 91 -2.57 -13.89 -9.65
C GLN A 91 -1.42 -13.13 -10.31
N SER A 92 -0.53 -12.51 -9.53
CA SER A 92 0.64 -11.79 -10.07
C SER A 92 1.63 -12.71 -10.79
N LEU A 93 1.79 -13.97 -10.32
CA LEU A 93 2.60 -14.96 -11.03
C LEU A 93 1.98 -15.34 -12.38
N GLN A 94 0.65 -15.44 -12.44
CA GLN A 94 -0.07 -15.80 -13.67
C GLN A 94 0.03 -14.71 -14.75
N THR A 95 0.03 -13.43 -14.34
CA THR A 95 0.16 -12.28 -15.25
C THR A 95 1.62 -11.90 -15.52
N GLY A 96 2.54 -12.34 -14.66
CA GLY A 96 3.97 -12.05 -14.73
C GLY A 96 4.36 -10.98 -13.72
N ILE A 97 4.99 -11.41 -12.61
CA ILE A 97 5.47 -10.50 -11.57
C ILE A 97 6.85 -9.93 -11.95
N SER A 98 6.99 -8.61 -11.90
CA SER A 98 8.28 -7.96 -12.09
C SER A 98 9.16 -8.09 -10.83
N LYS A 99 10.48 -8.04 -10.99
CA LYS A 99 11.42 -8.03 -9.84
C LYS A 99 11.13 -6.88 -8.86
N GLN A 100 10.74 -5.72 -9.38
CA GLN A 100 10.45 -4.55 -8.56
C GLN A 100 9.17 -4.75 -7.76
N ALA A 101 8.10 -5.23 -8.40
CA ALA A 101 6.83 -5.54 -7.76
C ALA A 101 7.01 -6.57 -6.63
N TRP A 102 7.80 -7.62 -6.87
CA TRP A 102 8.16 -8.60 -5.84
C TRP A 102 8.81 -7.94 -4.61
N ILE A 103 9.85 -7.13 -4.81
CA ILE A 103 10.57 -6.48 -3.70
C ILE A 103 9.67 -5.53 -2.92
N GLU A 104 8.84 -4.75 -3.61
CA GLU A 104 7.95 -3.76 -3.00
C GLU A 104 6.84 -4.40 -2.19
N VAL A 105 6.16 -5.38 -2.78
CA VAL A 105 4.99 -6.01 -2.15
C VAL A 105 5.41 -6.99 -1.08
N PHE A 106 6.52 -7.71 -1.24
CA PHE A 106 7.07 -8.53 -0.16
C PHE A 106 7.41 -7.68 1.07
N ALA A 107 8.03 -6.50 0.87
CA ALA A 107 8.32 -5.58 1.96
C ALA A 107 7.04 -5.01 2.61
N ALA A 108 5.99 -4.75 1.82
CA ALA A 108 4.70 -4.33 2.37
C ALA A 108 4.03 -5.46 3.19
N ALA A 109 4.05 -6.69 2.67
CA ALA A 109 3.54 -7.86 3.37
C ALA A 109 4.30 -8.13 4.67
N GLU A 110 5.62 -7.94 4.70
CA GLU A 110 6.45 -8.03 5.91
C GLU A 110 6.01 -7.02 6.99
N ARG A 111 5.63 -5.80 6.59
CA ARG A 111 5.11 -4.78 7.54
C ARG A 111 3.74 -5.15 8.09
N MET A 112 2.99 -5.97 7.37
CA MET A 112 1.72 -6.52 7.80
C MET A 112 1.84 -7.95 8.35
N LYS A 113 3.06 -8.45 8.56
CA LYS A 113 3.36 -9.80 9.09
C LYS A 113 2.74 -10.96 8.27
N CYS A 114 2.63 -10.78 6.95
CA CYS A 114 2.02 -11.71 6.01
C CYS A 114 2.95 -12.05 4.82
N GLU A 115 4.27 -11.89 5.00
CA GLU A 115 5.27 -12.07 3.95
C GLU A 115 5.34 -13.49 3.41
N PHE A 116 5.11 -14.50 4.27
CA PHE A 116 5.15 -15.90 3.88
C PHE A 116 3.92 -16.31 3.07
N GLU A 117 2.77 -15.75 3.39
CA GLU A 117 1.52 -15.96 2.68
C GLU A 117 1.59 -15.40 1.26
N PHE A 118 2.06 -14.15 1.12
CA PHE A 118 2.34 -13.59 -0.18
C PHE A 118 3.36 -14.45 -0.96
N ALA A 119 4.49 -14.80 -0.32
CA ALA A 119 5.52 -15.60 -0.95
C ALA A 119 5.04 -16.99 -1.39
N ARG A 120 4.18 -17.64 -0.61
CA ARG A 120 3.58 -18.94 -0.94
C ARG A 120 2.75 -18.84 -2.22
N GLY A 121 1.93 -17.80 -2.34
CA GLY A 121 1.14 -17.52 -3.55
C GLY A 121 2.02 -17.41 -4.81
N VAL A 122 3.20 -16.78 -4.68
CA VAL A 122 4.13 -16.58 -5.80
C VAL A 122 4.98 -17.82 -6.09
N TRP A 123 5.55 -18.48 -5.08
CA TRP A 123 6.65 -19.45 -5.28
C TRP A 123 6.28 -20.92 -5.08
N GLU A 124 5.10 -21.23 -4.51
CA GLU A 124 4.67 -22.61 -4.29
C GLU A 124 3.58 -23.00 -5.30
N PRO A 125 3.90 -23.38 -6.56
CA PRO A 125 2.90 -23.63 -7.60
C PRO A 125 1.96 -24.82 -7.30
N GLN A 126 2.38 -25.73 -6.43
CA GLN A 126 1.57 -26.89 -6.02
C GLN A 126 0.55 -26.56 -4.93
N PHE A 127 0.69 -25.39 -4.29
CA PHE A 127 -0.26 -24.93 -3.29
C PHE A 127 -1.53 -24.43 -3.99
N GLU A 128 -2.65 -25.09 -3.71
CA GLU A 128 -3.96 -24.67 -4.21
C GLU A 128 -4.34 -23.35 -3.55
N VAL A 129 -4.63 -22.35 -4.38
CA VAL A 129 -4.96 -20.99 -3.94
C VAL A 129 -6.32 -20.63 -4.50
N GLU A 130 -7.23 -20.23 -3.61
CA GLU A 130 -8.49 -19.61 -3.99
C GLU A 130 -8.23 -18.23 -4.62
N ILE A 131 -8.80 -18.00 -5.80
CA ILE A 131 -8.73 -16.70 -6.48
C ILE A 131 -9.82 -15.81 -5.89
N LEU A 132 -9.41 -14.76 -5.19
CA LEU A 132 -10.28 -13.87 -4.42
C LEU A 132 -10.35 -12.50 -5.07
N VAL A 133 -11.51 -11.86 -4.91
CA VAL A 133 -11.66 -10.41 -5.11
C VAL A 133 -11.27 -9.75 -3.80
N TRP A 134 -10.29 -8.84 -3.84
CA TRP A 134 -9.83 -8.11 -2.67
C TRP A 134 -10.60 -6.81 -2.46
N PRO A 135 -10.63 -6.28 -1.22
CA PRO A 135 -11.20 -4.97 -0.93
C PRO A 135 -10.29 -3.83 -1.42
N GLU A 136 -10.88 -2.66 -1.66
CA GLU A 136 -10.20 -1.44 -2.15
C GLU A 136 -9.01 -1.01 -1.27
N ALA A 137 -9.03 -1.36 0.02
CA ALA A 137 -7.91 -1.10 0.92
C ALA A 137 -6.58 -1.71 0.43
N LEU A 138 -6.64 -2.80 -0.35
CA LEU A 138 -5.49 -3.49 -0.94
C LEU A 138 -5.13 -3.02 -2.35
N ASP A 139 -5.85 -2.04 -2.91
CA ASP A 139 -5.55 -1.48 -4.22
C ASP A 139 -4.10 -1.00 -4.39
N PRO A 140 -3.43 -0.38 -3.40
CA PRO A 140 -2.03 0.00 -3.53
C PRO A 140 -1.11 -1.20 -3.81
N ILE A 141 -1.40 -2.34 -3.17
CA ILE A 141 -0.67 -3.59 -3.38
C ILE A 141 -0.99 -4.14 -4.77
N ALA A 142 -2.26 -4.19 -5.14
CA ALA A 142 -2.70 -4.68 -6.45
C ALA A 142 -2.08 -3.86 -7.60
N LYS A 143 -2.04 -2.52 -7.47
CA LYS A 143 -1.38 -1.63 -8.43
C LYS A 143 0.13 -1.92 -8.55
N SER A 144 0.84 -2.07 -7.42
CA SER A 144 2.27 -2.43 -7.43
C SER A 144 2.53 -3.79 -8.09
N LEU A 145 1.59 -4.74 -7.96
CA LEU A 145 1.64 -6.05 -8.64
C LEU A 145 1.20 -6.01 -10.12
N GLY A 146 0.68 -4.88 -10.63
CA GLY A 146 0.11 -4.80 -11.97
C GLY A 146 -1.20 -5.59 -12.14
N LEU A 147 -1.92 -5.81 -11.04
CA LEU A 147 -3.23 -6.50 -11.02
C LEU A 147 -4.42 -5.54 -11.19
N LEU A 148 -4.18 -4.24 -11.00
CA LEU A 148 -5.12 -3.18 -11.34
C LEU A 148 -4.49 -2.36 -12.48
N LEU A 149 -5.26 -2.14 -13.54
CA LEU A 149 -4.90 -1.19 -14.58
C LEU A 149 -5.24 0.22 -14.08
N GLU A 150 -4.37 1.19 -14.31
CA GLU A 150 -4.73 2.60 -14.14
C GLU A 150 -5.82 2.94 -15.17
N GLU A 151 -6.98 3.42 -14.71
CA GLU A 151 -7.92 4.09 -15.61
C GLU A 151 -7.25 5.40 -16.07
N GLU A 152 -7.03 5.52 -17.40
CA GLU A 152 -6.46 6.73 -18.05
C GLU A 152 -7.31 7.99 -17.85
#